data_AF-A0A822GPR7-F1
#
_entry.id   AF-A0A822GPR7-F1
#
_cell.length_a   1.000
_cell.length_b   1.000
_cell.length_c   1.000
_cell.angle_alpha   90.00
_cell.angle_beta   90.00
_cell.angle_gamma   90.00
#
_symmetry.space_group_name_H-M   'P 1'
#
loop_
_entity.id
_entity.type
_entity.pdbx_description
1 polymer ?
#
loop_
_entity_poly.entity_id
_entity_poly.type
_entity_poly.pdbx_seq_one_letter_code
_entity_poly.pdbx_strand_id
1 'polypeptide(L)'
;MTNCIVCTRRWHQICALHLDQIWSEGFICNTCIYQYNIKRKENCYIAQKLTVTDLSSQLEQRVNKYLFDKDCHESHVTIRVLASSDKI
;
A
#
# COMPACT_ATOMS: atom_id res chain seq x y z
N MET A 1 14.66 13.46 -2.09
CA MET A 1 15.64 12.35 -2.24
C MET A 1 15.75 11.67 -0.88
N THR A 2 15.94 10.35 -0.83
CA THR A 2 16.21 9.59 0.40
C THR A 2 17.46 8.75 0.22
N ASN A 3 18.19 8.44 1.29
CA ASN A 3 19.42 7.65 1.24
C ASN A 3 19.19 6.30 1.89
N CYS A 4 19.71 5.24 1.27
CA CYS A 4 19.69 3.92 1.90
C CYS A 4 20.61 3.95 3.13
N ILE A 5 20.10 3.60 4.31
CA ILE A 5 20.89 3.62 5.55
C ILE A 5 21.98 2.53 5.58
N VAL A 6 21.91 1.54 4.68
CA VAL A 6 22.89 0.45 4.59
C VAL A 6 23.99 0.77 3.57
N CYS A 7 23.63 1.06 2.31
CA CYS A 7 24.59 1.25 1.22
C CYS A 7 24.85 2.71 0.84
N THR A 8 24.25 3.67 1.56
CA THR A 8 24.38 5.13 1.40
C THR A 8 24.02 5.72 0.03
N ARG A 9 23.66 4.89 -0.95
CA ARG A 9 23.17 5.34 -2.27
C ARG A 9 21.94 6.22 -2.11
N ARG A 10 21.87 7.26 -2.94
CA ARG A 10 20.75 8.21 -3.00
C ARG A 10 19.68 7.73 -3.97
N TRP A 11 18.42 7.84 -3.55
CA TRP A 11 17.24 7.43 -4.30
C TRP A 11 16.24 8.59 -4.40
N HIS A 12 15.48 8.62 -5.50
CA HIS A 12 14.28 9.45 -5.55
C HIS A 12 13.29 8.94 -4.52
N GLN A 13 12.68 9.85 -3.76
CA GLN A 13 11.74 9.49 -2.71
C GLN A 13 10.53 8.72 -3.26
N ILE A 14 10.05 9.12 -4.44
CA ILE A 14 8.96 8.45 -5.15
C ILE A 14 9.39 7.03 -5.60
N CYS A 15 10.53 6.88 -6.26
CA CYS A 15 11.02 5.55 -6.69
C CYS A 15 11.33 4.62 -5.52
N ALA A 16 11.74 5.17 -4.38
CA ALA A 16 12.00 4.42 -3.15
C ALA A 16 10.73 3.96 -2.44
N LEU A 17 9.57 4.56 -2.76
CA LEU A 17 8.31 4.36 -2.05
C LEU A 17 8.52 4.42 -0.53
N HIS A 18 9.18 5.48 -0.07
CA HIS A 18 9.56 5.66 1.33
C HIS A 18 8.89 6.90 1.92
N LEU A 19 8.32 6.72 3.10
CA LEU A 19 7.70 7.76 3.90
C LEU A 19 8.07 7.51 5.37
N ASP A 20 8.66 8.51 6.03
CA ASP A 20 9.17 8.37 7.41
C ASP A 20 8.04 8.09 8.42
N GLN A 21 6.82 8.58 8.14
CA GLN A 21 5.62 8.28 8.93
C GLN A 21 5.26 6.77 8.91
N ILE A 22 5.61 6.05 7.84
CA ILE A 22 5.36 4.60 7.73
C ILE A 22 6.55 3.84 8.32
N TRP A 23 7.77 4.24 7.98
CA TRP A 23 9.01 3.59 8.38
C TRP A 23 10.00 4.58 8.98
N SER A 24 9.84 4.84 10.28
CA SER A 24 10.65 5.80 11.03
C SER A 24 12.12 5.36 11.22
N GLU A 25 12.41 4.07 11.04
CA GLU A 25 13.78 3.51 11.14
C GLU A 25 14.67 3.87 9.94
N GLY A 26 14.09 4.45 8.89
CA GLY A 26 14.79 4.89 7.69
C GLY A 26 14.60 3.96 6.49
N PHE A 27 15.08 4.43 5.34
CA PHE A 27 14.95 3.72 4.07
C PHE A 27 16.06 2.68 3.89
N ILE A 28 15.68 1.46 3.52
CA ILE A 28 16.61 0.41 3.05
C ILE A 28 16.18 0.01 1.65
N CYS A 29 17.09 0.10 0.68
CA CYS A 29 16.76 -0.26 -0.71
C CYS A 29 16.55 -1.77 -0.87
N ASN A 30 15.78 -2.17 -1.89
CA ASN A 30 15.42 -3.57 -2.13
C ASN A 30 16.65 -4.48 -2.28
N THR A 31 17.74 -3.97 -2.85
CA THR A 31 19.00 -4.72 -2.97
C THR A 31 19.59 -5.07 -1.60
N CYS A 32 19.63 -4.11 -0.66
CA CYS A 32 20.12 -4.36 0.69
C CYS A 32 19.16 -5.26 1.48
N ILE A 33 17.84 -5.08 1.30
CA ILE A 33 16.83 -5.97 1.90
C ILE A 33 17.08 -7.43 1.50
N TYR A 34 17.26 -7.68 0.20
CA TYR A 34 17.50 -9.03 -0.32
C TYR A 34 18.86 -9.58 0.12
N GLN A 35 19.93 -8.80 -0.04
CA GLN A 35 21.30 -9.23 0.24
C GLN A 35 21.53 -9.57 1.73
N TYR A 36 20.93 -8.80 2.64
CA TYR A 36 21.11 -8.98 4.08
C TYR A 36 19.91 -9.67 4.76
N ASN A 37 18.95 -10.18 3.97
CA ASN A 37 17.74 -10.84 4.45
C ASN A 37 16.97 -10.02 5.52
N ILE A 38 16.87 -8.70 5.30
CA ILE A 38 16.24 -7.78 6.25
C ILE A 38 14.72 -7.85 6.07
N LYS A 39 13.97 -8.10 7.14
CA LYS A 39 12.51 -8.01 7.10
C LYS A 39 12.06 -6.56 7.27
N ARG A 40 11.51 -5.96 6.22
CA ARG A 40 10.89 -4.63 6.31
C ARG A 40 9.59 -4.74 7.12
N LYS A 41 9.37 -3.80 8.04
CA LYS A 41 8.09 -3.66 8.73
C LYS A 41 6.97 -3.49 7.71
N GLU A 42 5.85 -4.18 7.92
CA GLU A 42 4.69 -4.07 7.04
C GLU A 42 4.13 -2.63 7.03
N ASN A 43 3.60 -2.19 5.88
CA ASN A 43 2.91 -0.92 5.80
C ASN A 43 1.52 -1.03 6.48
N CYS A 44 1.30 -0.26 7.54
CA CYS A 44 -0.01 -0.19 8.21
C CYS A 44 -1.00 0.77 7.54
N TYR A 45 -0.54 1.62 6.62
CA TYR A 45 -1.32 2.64 5.93
C TYR A 45 -1.70 2.19 4.52
N ILE A 46 -2.32 1.01 4.43
CA ILE A 46 -2.82 0.43 3.18
C ILE A 46 -4.34 0.58 3.09
N ALA A 47 -4.86 0.69 1.87
CA ALA A 47 -6.30 0.89 1.63
C ALA A 47 -7.16 -0.20 2.30
N GLN A 48 -6.67 -1.45 2.36
CA GLN A 48 -7.40 -2.57 2.95
C GLN A 48 -7.66 -2.39 4.46
N LYS A 49 -6.77 -1.67 5.16
CA LYS A 49 -6.87 -1.41 6.61
C LYS A 49 -7.79 -0.24 6.97
N LEU A 50 -8.30 0.50 5.98
CA LEU A 50 -9.31 1.54 6.21
C LEU A 50 -10.67 0.91 6.58
N THR A 51 -11.45 1.64 7.37
CA THR A 51 -12.78 1.22 7.84
C THR A 51 -13.67 0.79 6.68
N VAL A 52 -14.28 -0.38 6.82
CA VAL A 52 -15.23 -0.94 5.86
C VAL A 52 -16.64 -0.47 6.23
N THR A 53 -17.37 0.05 5.25
CA THR A 53 -18.82 0.33 5.35
C THR A 53 -19.59 -0.68 4.51
N ASP A 54 -20.89 -0.85 4.78
CA ASP A 54 -21.75 -1.76 4.01
C ASP A 54 -21.74 -1.44 2.52
N LEU A 55 -21.87 -0.16 2.16
CA LEU A 55 -21.78 0.29 0.77
C LEU A 55 -20.43 -0.09 0.14
N SER A 56 -19.32 0.17 0.85
CA SER A 56 -17.99 -0.16 0.32
C SER A 56 -17.81 -1.67 0.12
N SER A 57 -18.32 -2.49 1.04
CA SER A 57 -18.25 -3.95 0.95
C SER A 57 -19.06 -4.49 -0.22
N GLN A 58 -20.28 -3.99 -0.42
CA GLN A 58 -21.13 -4.41 -1.55
C GLN A 58 -20.51 -4.06 -2.90
N LEU A 59 -19.93 -2.86 -3.03
CA LEU A 59 -19.24 -2.45 -4.25
C LEU A 59 -17.97 -3.27 -4.50
N GLU A 60 -17.16 -3.48 -3.47
CA GLU A 60 -15.92 -4.26 -3.56
C GLU A 60 -16.20 -5.71 -3.98
N GLN A 61 -17.18 -6.36 -3.35
CA GLN A 61 -17.60 -7.72 -3.72
C GLN A 61 -18.11 -7.78 -5.16
N ARG A 62 -18.93 -6.81 -5.59
CA ARG A 62 -19.45 -6.76 -6.95
C ARG A 62 -18.33 -6.66 -7.99
N VAL A 63 -17.37 -5.76 -7.77
CA VAL A 63 -16.25 -5.55 -8.70
C VAL A 63 -15.30 -6.76 -8.71
N ASN A 64 -14.94 -7.28 -7.54
CA ASN A 64 -14.05 -8.44 -7.46
C ASN A 64 -14.70 -9.71 -8.03
N LYS A 65 -16.01 -9.90 -7.83
CA LYS A 65 -16.74 -10.98 -8.49
C LYS A 65 -16.68 -10.83 -10.01
N TYR A 66 -16.91 -9.63 -10.54
CA TYR A 66 -16.80 -9.39 -11.97
C TYR A 66 -15.39 -9.70 -12.51
N LEU A 67 -14.34 -9.28 -11.80
CA LEU A 67 -12.95 -9.57 -12.20
C LEU A 67 -12.63 -11.05 -12.14
N PHE A 68 -13.14 -11.74 -11.13
CA PHE A 68 -13.03 -13.19 -11.00
C PHE A 68 -13.72 -13.90 -12.17
N ASP A 69 -14.93 -13.50 -12.53
CA ASP A 69 -15.71 -14.05 -13.66
C ASP A 69 -15.07 -13.73 -15.04
N LYS A 70 -14.09 -12.81 -15.08
CA LYS A 70 -13.32 -12.44 -16.29
C LYS A 70 -11.93 -13.05 -16.33
N ASP A 71 -11.63 -14.01 -15.45
CA ASP A 71 -10.32 -14.65 -15.31
C ASP A 71 -9.17 -13.65 -15.01
N CYS A 72 -9.50 -12.48 -14.43
CA CYS A 72 -8.55 -11.45 -14.03
C CYS A 72 -8.08 -11.68 -12.58
N HIS A 73 -7.64 -12.90 -12.25
CA HIS A 73 -7.42 -13.33 -10.86
C HIS A 73 -6.32 -12.55 -10.10
N GLU A 74 -5.37 -11.95 -10.81
CA GLU A 74 -4.28 -11.16 -10.19
C GLU A 74 -4.73 -9.75 -9.75
N SER A 75 -5.94 -9.34 -10.14
CA SER A 75 -6.45 -7.99 -9.90
C SER A 75 -7.44 -7.98 -8.74
N HIS A 76 -6.97 -7.60 -7.55
CA HIS A 76 -7.84 -7.37 -6.38
C HIS A 76 -8.12 -5.88 -6.21
N VAL A 77 -9.40 -5.50 -6.25
CA VAL A 77 -9.85 -4.13 -6.04
C VAL A 77 -10.24 -3.93 -4.58
N THR A 78 -9.82 -2.81 -3.99
CA THR A 78 -10.25 -2.37 -2.66
C THR A 78 -11.04 -1.09 -2.77
N ILE A 79 -12.27 -1.06 -2.26
CA ILE A 79 -13.16 0.12 -2.29
C ILE A 79 -13.45 0.57 -0.86
N ARG A 80 -13.29 1.87 -0.57
CA ARG A 80 -13.52 2.44 0.76
C ARG A 80 -14.25 3.77 0.65
N VAL A 81 -15.28 3.96 1.46
CA VAL A 81 -15.99 5.24 1.59
C VAL A 81 -15.27 6.06 2.65
N LEU A 82 -14.62 7.16 2.24
CA LEU A 82 -13.80 7.98 3.14
C LEU A 82 -14.59 9.14 3.78
N ALA A 83 -15.69 9.55 3.16
CA ALA A 83 -16.53 10.62 3.63
C ALA A 83 -17.98 10.39 3.21
N SER A 84 -18.90 10.65 4.13
CA SER A 84 -20.33 10.72 3.89
C SER A 84 -20.87 11.83 4.78
N SER A 85 -21.26 12.94 4.16
CA SER A 85 -21.77 14.11 4.86
C SER A 85 -22.96 14.67 4.09
N ASP A 86 -23.99 15.07 4.82
CA ASP A 86 -25.07 15.85 4.24
C ASP A 86 -24.52 17.17 3.69
N LYS A 87 -25.09 17.59 2.56
CA LYS A 87 -24.85 18.92 2.02
C LYS A 87 -26.03 19.80 2.39
N ILE A 88 -25.74 21.00 2.87
CA ILE A 88 -26.72 22.06 3.15
C ILE A 88 -27.01 22.81 1.85
#